data_AF-A0A653P8J1-F1
#
_entry.id   AF-A0A653P8J1-F1
#
_cell.length_a   1.000
_cell.length_b   1.000
_cell.length_c   1.000
_cell.angle_alpha   90.00
_cell.angle_beta   90.00
_cell.angle_gamma   90.00
#
_symmetry.space_group_name_H-M   'P 1'
#
loop_
_entity.id
_entity.type
_entity.pdbx_description
1 polymer ?
#
loop_
_entity_poly.entity_id
_entity_poly.type
_entity_poly.pdbx_seq_one_letter_code
_entity_poly.pdbx_strand_id
1 'polypeptide(L)'
;MTNVAHEHEQRETIQIDVFYPDHAPRTESALFRKTKHHLIAVLDTPCWVCGSKEQREVHHFHAEWADADGIDFDKMRALHPGFDWSAYEEPSDFIDSEYNMRVLCAKHHRGKDHGIHMLPYPLWIMQRNQRADFIFSPDEEEA
;
A
#
# COMPACT_ATOMS: atom_id res chain seq x y z
N MET A 1 -29.66 -4.42 -0.50
CA MET A 1 -28.80 -5.33 0.29
C MET A 1 -29.21 -5.17 1.74
N THR A 2 -29.25 -6.24 2.53
CA THR A 2 -29.52 -6.14 3.97
C THR A 2 -28.18 -6.03 4.69
N ASN A 3 -27.98 -4.95 5.42
CA ASN A 3 -26.79 -4.71 6.24
C ASN A 3 -26.45 -5.90 7.14
N VAL A 4 -25.19 -5.99 7.55
CA VAL A 4 -24.75 -7.04 8.48
C VAL A 4 -25.51 -6.86 9.80
N ALA A 5 -26.24 -7.91 10.22
CA ALA A 5 -27.05 -7.85 11.43
C ALA A 5 -26.16 -7.54 12.66
N HIS A 6 -26.57 -6.54 13.44
CA HIS A 6 -25.86 -6.07 14.65
C HIS A 6 -24.48 -5.46 14.41
N GLU A 7 -24.22 -4.89 13.23
CA GLU A 7 -23.09 -3.98 13.04
C GLU A 7 -23.22 -2.73 13.92
N HIS A 8 -22.08 -2.17 14.36
CA HIS A 8 -22.02 -0.91 15.09
C HIS A 8 -20.83 -0.10 14.59
N GLU A 9 -20.99 1.21 14.50
CA GLU A 9 -19.90 2.13 14.18
C GLU A 9 -18.88 2.13 15.31
N GLN A 10 -17.61 1.94 14.97
CA GLN A 10 -16.48 2.17 15.87
C GLN A 10 -15.74 3.42 15.40
N ARG A 11 -15.80 4.48 16.22
CA ARG A 11 -15.11 5.75 15.95
C ARG A 11 -13.92 5.91 16.88
N GLU A 12 -12.74 6.11 16.30
CA GLU A 12 -11.49 6.21 17.04
C GLU A 12 -10.66 7.43 16.63
N THR A 13 -9.76 7.85 17.52
CA THR A 13 -8.70 8.81 17.22
C THR A 13 -7.36 8.13 17.48
N ILE A 14 -6.51 8.10 16.45
CA ILE A 14 -5.20 7.46 16.51
C ILE A 14 -4.13 8.54 16.47
N GLN A 15 -3.23 8.52 17.46
CA GLN A 15 -2.03 9.34 17.48
C GLN A 15 -0.82 8.42 17.27
N ILE A 16 0.00 8.74 16.28
CA ILE A 16 1.24 8.02 15.96
C ILE A 16 2.40 8.97 16.21
N ASP A 17 3.34 8.55 17.05
CA ASP A 17 4.58 9.26 17.35
C ASP A 17 5.75 8.32 17.09
N VAL A 18 6.52 8.60 16.05
CA VAL A 18 7.60 7.76 15.56
C VAL A 18 8.79 8.62 15.18
N PHE A 19 9.99 8.12 15.45
CA PHE A 19 11.20 8.70 14.88
C PHE A 19 11.29 8.28 13.41
N TYR A 20 11.34 9.26 12.52
CA TYR A 20 11.49 9.04 11.10
C TYR A 20 12.95 9.25 10.71
N PRO A 21 13.59 8.32 9.98
CA PRO A 21 14.97 8.52 9.54
C PRO A 21 15.06 9.74 8.60
N ASP A 22 16.19 10.43 8.66
CA ASP A 22 16.46 11.50 7.69
C ASP A 22 16.62 10.89 6.30
N HIS A 23 16.14 11.58 5.28
CA HIS A 23 16.24 11.12 3.89
C HIS A 23 16.28 12.32 2.95
N ALA A 24 16.94 12.14 1.79
CA ALA A 24 16.92 13.17 0.75
C ALA A 24 15.49 13.42 0.24
N PRO A 25 15.19 14.58 -0.37
CA PRO A 25 13.95 14.77 -1.12
C PRO A 25 13.82 13.71 -2.22
N ARG A 26 12.68 13.03 -2.27
CA ARG A 26 12.46 11.94 -3.23
C ARG A 26 12.46 12.46 -4.66
N THR A 27 13.22 11.79 -5.52
CA THR A 27 13.06 11.82 -6.99
C THR A 27 12.82 10.39 -7.45
N GLU A 28 11.86 10.17 -8.36
CA GLU A 28 11.58 8.81 -8.86
C GLU A 28 12.83 8.23 -9.55
N SER A 29 13.30 7.08 -9.07
CA SER A 29 14.39 6.34 -9.70
C SER A 29 14.00 5.85 -11.11
N ALA A 30 14.99 5.45 -11.91
CA ALA A 30 14.72 4.82 -13.20
C ALA A 30 13.94 3.51 -13.03
N LEU A 31 14.27 2.73 -12.00
CA LEU A 31 13.58 1.48 -11.68
C LEU A 31 12.12 1.74 -11.30
N PHE A 32 11.85 2.69 -10.40
CA PHE A 32 10.48 3.03 -10.00
C PHE A 32 9.61 3.42 -11.19
N ARG A 33 10.12 4.28 -12.09
CA ARG A 33 9.40 4.70 -13.29
C ARG A 33 9.08 3.53 -14.20
N LYS A 34 10.03 2.61 -14.40
CA LYS A 34 9.85 1.39 -15.18
C LYS A 34 8.80 0.49 -14.53
N THR A 35 8.93 0.21 -13.24
CA THR A 35 8.00 -0.59 -12.44
C THR A 35 6.58 -0.03 -12.50
N LYS A 36 6.41 1.27 -12.23
CA LYS A 36 5.12 1.96 -12.31
C LYS A 36 4.49 1.85 -13.70
N HIS A 37 5.27 2.09 -14.75
CA HIS A 37 4.79 1.96 -16.13
C HIS A 37 4.38 0.52 -16.45
N HIS A 38 5.19 -0.47 -16.06
CA HIS A 38 4.88 -1.87 -16.32
C HIS A 38 3.59 -2.29 -15.61
N LEU A 39 3.45 -2.02 -14.31
CA LEU A 39 2.28 -2.39 -13.53
C LEU A 39 0.99 -1.70 -14.02
N ILE A 40 1.03 -0.39 -14.28
CA ILE A 40 -0.17 0.39 -14.60
C ILE A 40 -0.49 0.36 -16.10
N ALA A 41 0.49 0.63 -16.97
CA ALA A 41 0.24 0.85 -18.38
C ALA A 41 0.37 -0.42 -19.23
N VAL A 42 1.27 -1.34 -18.88
CA VAL A 42 1.50 -2.55 -19.65
C VAL A 42 0.61 -3.69 -19.18
N LEU A 43 0.63 -3.99 -17.88
CA LEU A 43 -0.19 -5.07 -17.30
C LEU A 43 -1.64 -4.66 -17.04
N ASP A 44 -1.92 -3.35 -17.08
CA ASP A 44 -3.22 -2.78 -16.76
C ASP A 44 -3.77 -3.30 -15.42
N THR A 45 -2.86 -3.44 -14.44
CA THR A 45 -3.14 -4.04 -13.14
C THR A 45 -4.18 -3.19 -12.40
N PRO A 46 -5.30 -3.75 -11.95
CA PRO A 46 -6.29 -3.01 -11.19
C PRO A 46 -5.83 -2.72 -9.77
N CYS A 47 -6.52 -1.80 -9.08
CA CYS A 47 -6.37 -1.62 -7.64
C CYS A 47 -6.55 -2.97 -6.93
N TRP A 48 -5.57 -3.33 -6.10
CA TRP A 48 -5.58 -4.60 -5.40
C TRP A 48 -6.76 -4.73 -4.44
N VAL A 49 -7.27 -3.63 -3.86
CA VAL A 49 -8.40 -3.66 -2.93
C VAL A 49 -9.72 -3.87 -3.68
N CYS A 50 -10.14 -2.90 -4.51
CA CYS A 50 -11.48 -2.88 -5.11
C CYS A 50 -11.55 -3.27 -6.60
N GLY A 51 -10.43 -3.51 -7.26
CA GLY A 51 -10.42 -3.85 -8.69
C GLY A 51 -10.56 -2.66 -9.66
N SER A 52 -10.68 -1.42 -9.16
CA SER A 52 -10.79 -0.23 -10.02
C SER A 52 -9.52 0.01 -10.85
N LYS A 53 -9.69 0.48 -12.09
CA LYS A 53 -8.61 0.95 -12.97
C LYS A 53 -8.47 2.48 -12.99
N GLU A 54 -9.33 3.17 -12.27
CA GLU A 54 -9.33 4.63 -12.17
C GLU A 54 -8.31 5.12 -11.14
N GLN A 55 -7.62 6.21 -11.47
CA GLN A 55 -6.68 6.93 -10.58
C GLN A 55 -5.72 6.00 -9.82
N ARG A 56 -5.10 5.06 -10.56
CA ARG A 56 -4.15 4.09 -10.02
C ARG A 56 -2.80 4.73 -9.73
N GLU A 57 -2.24 4.33 -8.60
CA GLU A 57 -0.93 4.68 -8.07
C GLU A 57 -0.22 3.37 -7.68
N VAL A 58 1.11 3.41 -7.56
CA VAL A 58 1.91 2.28 -7.01
C VAL A 58 2.43 2.66 -5.64
N HIS A 59 2.19 1.80 -4.67
CA HIS A 59 2.56 1.95 -3.26
C HIS A 59 3.67 0.96 -2.91
N HIS A 60 4.68 1.43 -2.18
CA HIS A 60 5.76 0.65 -1.60
C HIS A 60 5.25 -0.21 -0.43
N PHE A 61 5.08 -1.52 -0.59
CA PHE A 61 4.26 -2.32 0.33
C PHE A 61 5.00 -2.94 1.52
N HIS A 62 6.22 -3.44 1.33
CA HIS A 62 7.02 -4.08 2.39
C HIS A 62 8.09 -3.15 2.98
N ALA A 63 8.55 -2.19 2.19
CA ALA A 63 9.57 -1.22 2.55
C ALA A 63 9.27 0.11 1.89
N GLU A 64 9.00 1.14 2.67
CA GLU A 64 8.82 2.51 2.18
C GLU A 64 10.15 3.10 1.73
N TRP A 65 10.12 3.91 0.67
CA TRP A 65 11.33 4.58 0.19
C TRP A 65 11.94 5.50 1.25
N ALA A 66 11.10 6.22 1.98
CA ALA A 66 11.57 7.21 2.94
C ALA A 66 12.04 6.59 4.27
N ASP A 67 11.79 5.30 4.50
CA ASP A 67 12.36 4.53 5.61
C ASP A 67 13.69 3.84 5.25
N ALA A 68 14.18 3.99 4.01
CA ALA A 68 15.30 3.19 3.47
C ALA A 68 16.52 3.13 4.40
N ASP A 69 16.90 4.27 5.00
CA ASP A 69 18.07 4.38 5.89
C ASP A 69 17.85 3.77 7.28
N GLY A 70 16.60 3.44 7.64
CA GLY A 70 16.23 2.71 8.86
C GLY A 70 16.06 1.21 8.66
N ILE A 71 16.13 0.69 7.43
CA ILE A 71 15.82 -0.72 7.13
C ILE A 71 17.04 -1.61 7.28
N ASP A 72 16.84 -2.73 7.99
CA ASP A 72 17.78 -3.85 8.02
C ASP A 72 17.51 -4.79 6.83
N PHE A 73 18.31 -4.67 5.76
CA PHE A 73 18.13 -5.45 4.54
C PHE A 73 18.49 -6.93 4.67
N ASP A 74 19.29 -7.32 5.66
CA ASP A 74 19.52 -8.73 5.95
C ASP A 74 18.26 -9.39 6.53
N LYS A 75 17.53 -8.66 7.39
CA LYS A 75 16.19 -9.09 7.82
C LYS A 75 15.21 -9.14 6.66
N MET A 76 15.22 -8.14 5.77
CA MET A 76 14.36 -8.16 4.58
C MET A 76 14.63 -9.39 3.71
N ARG A 77 15.90 -9.77 3.54
CA ARG A 77 16.30 -10.99 2.82
C ARG A 77 15.72 -12.26 3.43
N ALA A 78 15.74 -12.36 4.76
CA ALA A 78 15.17 -13.51 5.45
C ALA A 78 13.63 -13.57 5.33
N LEU A 79 12.95 -12.42 5.40
CA LEU A 79 11.48 -12.33 5.34
C LEU A 79 10.92 -12.47 3.91
N HIS A 80 11.72 -12.10 2.92
CA HIS A 80 11.32 -12.07 1.51
C HIS A 80 12.19 -12.98 0.63
N PRO A 81 12.25 -14.30 0.89
CA PRO A 81 13.09 -15.22 0.13
C PRO A 81 12.66 -15.36 -1.34
N GLY A 82 11.47 -14.87 -1.70
CA GLY A 82 10.96 -14.87 -3.07
C GLY A 82 11.43 -13.68 -3.93
N PHE A 83 12.13 -12.70 -3.35
CA PHE A 83 12.80 -11.66 -4.13
C PHE A 83 14.14 -12.20 -4.67
N ASP A 84 14.53 -11.76 -5.87
CA ASP A 84 15.81 -12.15 -6.45
C ASP A 84 16.97 -11.37 -5.82
N TRP A 85 17.43 -11.86 -4.67
CA TRP A 85 18.57 -11.31 -3.95
C TRP A 85 19.91 -11.47 -4.66
N SER A 86 19.98 -12.27 -5.74
CA SER A 86 21.22 -12.43 -6.50
C SER A 86 21.54 -11.22 -7.38
N ALA A 87 20.52 -10.44 -7.73
CA ALA A 87 20.62 -9.19 -8.49
C ALA A 87 20.58 -7.93 -7.61
N TYR A 88 20.57 -8.08 -6.28
CA TYR A 88 20.52 -6.97 -5.33
C TYR A 88 21.91 -6.35 -5.14
N GLU A 89 22.05 -5.08 -5.49
CA GLU A 89 23.28 -4.29 -5.31
C GLU A 89 23.07 -3.16 -4.29
N GLU A 90 21.89 -2.55 -4.27
CA GLU A 90 21.56 -1.41 -3.40
C GLU A 90 20.09 -1.43 -2.93
N PRO A 91 19.74 -0.69 -1.85
CA PRO A 91 18.38 -0.64 -1.30
C PRO A 91 17.27 -0.40 -2.33
N SER A 92 17.56 0.44 -3.34
CA SER A 92 16.60 0.79 -4.39
C SER A 92 16.17 -0.41 -5.23
N ASP A 93 17.03 -1.43 -5.38
CA ASP A 93 16.74 -2.64 -6.13
C ASP A 93 15.59 -3.44 -5.52
N PHE A 94 15.47 -3.44 -4.19
CA PHE A 94 14.31 -4.04 -3.51
C PHE A 94 13.16 -3.03 -3.46
N ILE A 95 13.43 -1.83 -2.94
CA ILE A 95 12.41 -0.82 -2.63
C ILE A 95 11.58 -0.48 -3.87
N ASP A 96 12.22 -0.21 -5.02
CA ASP A 96 11.52 0.23 -6.23
C ASP A 96 11.12 -0.91 -7.18
N SER A 97 11.37 -2.17 -6.80
CA SER A 97 11.01 -3.34 -7.60
C SER A 97 9.51 -3.61 -7.65
N GLU A 98 9.07 -4.32 -8.68
CA GLU A 98 7.69 -4.84 -8.76
C GLU A 98 7.34 -5.74 -7.57
N TYR A 99 8.31 -6.44 -6.98
CA TYR A 99 8.11 -7.30 -5.80
C TYR A 99 7.60 -6.50 -4.60
N ASN A 100 8.07 -5.27 -4.43
CA ASN A 100 7.70 -4.38 -3.34
C ASN A 100 6.54 -3.44 -3.69
N MET A 101 5.87 -3.61 -4.83
CA MET A 101 4.85 -2.66 -5.29
C MET A 101 3.45 -3.22 -5.24
N ARG A 102 2.54 -2.41 -4.73
CA ARG A 102 1.10 -2.68 -4.75
C ARG A 102 0.37 -1.60 -5.53
N VAL A 103 -0.41 -2.01 -6.52
CA VAL A 103 -1.26 -1.07 -7.26
C VAL A 103 -2.51 -0.77 -6.43
N LEU A 104 -2.74 0.52 -6.15
CA LEU A 104 -3.88 1.02 -5.38
C LEU A 104 -4.52 2.20 -6.12
N CYS A 105 -5.84 2.36 -6.06
CA CYS A 105 -6.46 3.60 -6.49
C CYS A 105 -6.28 4.68 -5.41
N ALA A 106 -6.45 5.94 -5.77
CA ALA A 106 -6.30 7.07 -4.84
C ALA A 106 -7.09 6.89 -3.51
N LYS A 107 -8.31 6.32 -3.55
CA LYS A 107 -9.10 5.99 -2.34
C LYS A 107 -8.36 5.04 -1.40
N HIS A 108 -7.86 3.91 -1.91
CA HIS A 108 -7.20 2.89 -1.08
C HIS A 108 -5.71 3.17 -0.80
N HIS A 109 -5.10 4.12 -1.51
CA HIS A 109 -3.73 4.55 -1.26
C HIS A 109 -3.67 5.64 -0.18
N ARG A 110 -4.37 6.76 -0.42
CA ARG A 110 -4.26 8.01 0.37
C ARG A 110 -5.60 8.64 0.74
N GLY A 111 -6.72 7.96 0.46
CA GLY A 111 -8.05 8.44 0.79
C GLY A 111 -8.24 8.51 2.30
N LYS A 112 -8.85 9.60 2.77
CA LYS A 112 -9.26 9.72 4.18
C LYS A 112 -10.13 8.50 4.54
N ASP A 113 -9.89 7.92 5.72
CA ASP A 113 -10.64 6.77 6.25
C ASP A 113 -10.56 5.48 5.42
N HIS A 114 -9.68 5.41 4.40
CA HIS A 114 -9.56 4.25 3.49
C HIS A 114 -8.13 3.90 3.08
N GLY A 115 -7.24 4.89 3.04
CA GLY A 115 -5.89 4.77 2.51
C GLY A 115 -4.99 3.91 3.39
N ILE A 116 -4.06 3.18 2.76
CA ILE A 116 -3.04 2.40 3.47
C ILE A 116 -2.12 3.30 4.32
N HIS A 117 -1.91 4.55 3.91
CA HIS A 117 -1.21 5.55 4.71
C HIS A 117 -2.07 6.20 5.81
N MET A 118 -3.37 5.92 5.83
CA MET A 118 -4.34 6.58 6.73
C MET A 118 -4.84 5.66 7.84
N LEU A 119 -4.80 4.34 7.64
CA LEU A 119 -5.35 3.35 8.55
C LEU A 119 -4.27 2.36 9.02
N PRO A 120 -4.31 1.92 10.29
CA PRO A 120 -3.54 0.75 10.72
C PRO A 120 -3.85 -0.45 9.82
N TYR A 121 -2.82 -1.24 9.51
CA TYR A 121 -2.93 -2.36 8.57
C TYR A 121 -4.09 -3.34 8.85
N PRO A 122 -4.39 -3.73 10.11
CA PRO A 122 -5.54 -4.60 10.39
C PRO A 122 -6.90 -4.02 10.01
N LEU A 123 -7.06 -2.69 10.06
CA LEU A 123 -8.28 -2.03 9.58
C LEU A 123 -8.26 -1.92 8.06
N TRP A 124 -7.14 -1.48 7.48
CA TRP A 124 -7.01 -1.29 6.04
C TRP A 124 -7.28 -2.58 5.25
N ILE A 125 -6.74 -3.72 5.70
CA ILE A 125 -6.83 -5.01 5.00
C ILE A 125 -8.26 -5.57 4.96
N MET A 126 -9.15 -5.15 5.86
CA MET A 126 -10.55 -5.57 5.85
C MET A 126 -11.26 -5.11 4.58
N GLN A 127 -10.94 -3.94 4.03
CA GLN A 127 -11.55 -3.43 2.79
C GLN A 127 -11.38 -4.37 1.59
N ARG A 128 -10.29 -5.17 1.56
CA ARG A 128 -10.08 -6.19 0.53
C ARG A 128 -10.93 -7.44 0.76
N ASN A 129 -11.07 -7.83 2.02
CA ASN A 129 -11.65 -9.10 2.42
C ASN A 129 -13.13 -8.99 2.82
N GLN A 130 -13.68 -7.77 2.78
CA GLN A 130 -15.03 -7.49 3.20
C GLN A 130 -16.05 -8.22 2.33
N ARG A 131 -17.19 -8.53 2.93
CA ARG A 131 -18.35 -9.02 2.20
C ARG A 131 -18.90 -7.91 1.33
N ALA A 132 -19.61 -8.29 0.26
CA ALA A 132 -20.24 -7.33 -0.64
C ALA A 132 -21.38 -6.52 0.01
N ASP A 133 -21.91 -6.98 1.14
CA ASP A 133 -22.98 -6.32 1.92
C ASP A 133 -22.46 -5.59 3.17
N PHE A 134 -21.13 -5.49 3.34
CA PHE A 134 -20.51 -4.77 4.44
C PHE A 134 -20.15 -3.34 4.02
N ILE A 135 -20.56 -2.37 4.84
CA ILE A 135 -20.22 -0.96 4.68
C ILE A 135 -19.01 -0.69 5.58
N PHE A 136 -17.87 -0.32 4.99
CA PHE A 136 -16.63 -0.20 5.76
C PHE A 136 -16.55 1.10 6.56
N SER A 137 -17.02 2.19 5.96
CA SER A 137 -16.94 3.55 6.50
C SER A 137 -18.24 4.30 6.19
N PRO A 138 -18.67 5.25 7.04
CA PRO A 138 -19.93 5.98 6.85
C PRO A 138 -20.09 6.67 5.48
N ASP A 139 -19.00 7.07 4.83
CA ASP A 139 -19.06 7.67 3.48
C ASP A 139 -19.47 6.69 2.38
N GLU A 140 -19.49 5.38 2.67
CA GLU A 140 -19.95 4.34 1.75
C GLU A 140 -21.45 4.03 1.89
N GLU A 141 -22.15 4.60 2.89
CA GLU A 141 -23.60 4.39 3.06
C GLU A 141 -24.44 5.01 1.94
N GLU A 142 -23.92 6.02 1.25
CA GLU A 142 -24.62 6.80 0.22
C GLU A 142 -24.13 6.52 -1.22
N ALA A 143 -23.25 5.54 -1.41
CA ALA A 143 -22.58 5.25 -2.69
C ALA A 143 -23.30 4.24 -3.60
#